data_AF-A0A1M5PUT5-F1
#
_entry.id   AF-A0A1M5PUT5-F1
#
_cell.length_a   1.000
_cell.length_b   1.000
_cell.length_c   1.000
_cell.angle_alpha   90.00
_cell.angle_beta   90.00
_cell.angle_gamma   90.00
#
_symmetry.space_group_name_H-M   'P 1'
#
loop_
_entity.id
_entity.type
_entity.pdbx_description
1 polymer ?
#
loop_
_entity_poly.entity_id
_entity_poly.type
_entity_poly.pdbx_seq_one_letter_code
_entity_poly.pdbx_strand_id
1 'polypeptide(L)' 'METLDIIKEIRRLPLSKKFYIVEETIKAIKEEELRQQMEGAVNELYLDYTKNSELTAFTVLDLEHFYETK' A
#
# COMPACT_ATOMS: atom_id res chain seq x y z
N MET A 1 -13.62 24.40 -9.58
CA MET A 1 -14.01 24.57 -8.16
C MET A 1 -12.75 24.83 -7.38
N GLU A 2 -12.64 25.99 -6.75
CA GLU A 2 -11.51 26.26 -5.87
C GLU A 2 -11.73 25.58 -4.52
N THR A 3 -10.65 25.23 -3.82
CA THR A 3 -10.71 24.67 -2.46
C THR A 3 -11.48 25.56 -1.50
N LEU A 4 -11.42 26.89 -1.71
CA LEU A 4 -12.20 27.87 -0.96
C LEU A 4 -13.71 27.69 -1.12
N ASP A 5 -14.19 27.30 -2.30
CA ASP A 5 -15.62 27.09 -2.54
C ASP A 5 -16.10 25.81 -1.85
N ILE A 6 -15.30 24.74 -1.88
CA ILE A 6 -15.59 23.50 -1.15
C ILE A 6 -15.68 23.76 0.36
N ILE A 7 -14.77 24.56 0.91
CA ILE A 7 -14.79 24.94 2.34
C ILE A 7 -16.07 25.72 2.67
N LYS A 8 -16.50 26.65 1.81
CA LYS A 8 -17.75 27.39 2.02
C LYS A 8 -18.96 26.47 2.03
N GLU A 9 -19.02 25.49 1.12
CA GLU A 9 -20.11 24.51 1.09
C GLU A 9 -20.11 23.60 2.31
N ILE A 10 -18.94 23.10 2.76
CA ILE A 10 -18.84 22.29 3.98
C ILE A 10 -19.35 23.09 5.20
N ARG A 11 -19.05 24.39 5.28
CA ARG A 11 -19.53 25.25 6.37
C ARG A 11 -21.05 25.41 6.39
N ARG A 12 -21.73 25.30 5.24
CA ARG A 12 -23.20 25.40 5.12
C ARG A 12 -23.93 24.12 5.56
N LEU A 13 -23.22 22.99 5.70
CA LEU A 13 -23.83 21.72 6.09
C LEU A 13 -24.28 21.69 7.55
N PRO A 14 -25.20 20.77 7.91
CA PRO A 14 -25.50 20.44 9.30
C PRO A 14 -24.27 19.90 10.03
N LEU A 15 -24.22 20.09 11.35
CA LEU A 15 -23.08 19.70 12.19
C LEU A 15 -22.72 18.20 12.05
N SER A 16 -23.71 17.31 12.00
CA SER A 16 -23.51 15.87 11.81
C SER A 16 -22.77 15.53 10.51
N LYS A 17 -23.09 16.24 9.42
CA LYS A 17 -22.44 16.05 8.12
C LYS A 17 -21.01 16.60 8.10
N LYS A 18 -20.73 17.67 8.86
CA LYS A 18 -19.35 18.16 9.03
C LYS A 18 -18.48 17.14 9.75
N PHE A 19 -18.98 16.54 10.82
CA PHE A 19 -18.26 15.49 11.55
C PHE A 19 -17.99 14.27 10.66
N TYR A 20 -18.98 13.84 9.89
CA TYR A 20 -18.81 12.75 8.93
C TYR A 20 -17.69 13.04 7.90
N ILE A 21 -17.65 14.25 7.35
CA ILE A 21 -16.58 14.64 6.40
C ILE A 21 -15.22 14.59 7.08
N VAL A 22 -15.09 15.07 8.31
CA VAL A 22 -13.83 15.04 9.06
C VAL A 22 -13.38 13.60 9.29
N GLU A 23 -14.28 12.71 9.71
CA GLU A 23 -13.99 11.30 9.94
C GLU A 23 -13.49 10.61 8.65
N GLU A 24 -14.22 10.75 7.55
CA GLU A 24 -13.84 10.16 6.27
C GLU A 24 -12.53 10.74 5.75
N THR A 25 -12.27 12.04 5.97
CA THR A 25 -11.00 12.67 5.58
C THR A 25 -9.84 12.08 6.38
N ILE A 26 -9.98 11.92 7.68
CA ILE A 26 -8.93 11.29 8.52
C ILE A 26 -8.69 9.84 8.10
N LYS A 27 -9.77 9.10 7.79
CA LYS A 27 -9.67 7.72 7.33
C LYS A 27 -8.92 7.62 6.00
N ALA A 28 -9.25 8.47 5.03
CA ALA A 28 -8.56 8.52 3.74
C ALA A 28 -7.06 8.82 3.88
N ILE A 29 -6.68 9.76 4.76
CA ILE A 29 -5.28 10.09 5.04
C ILE A 29 -4.53 8.87 5.58
N LYS A 30 -5.12 8.15 6.55
CA LYS A 30 -4.52 6.93 7.11
C LYS A 30 -4.38 5.81 6.09
N GLU A 31 -5.36 5.63 5.21
CA GLU A 31 -5.30 4.64 4.14
C GLU A 31 -4.21 4.96 3.12
N GLU A 32 -4.01 6.24 2.79
CA GLU A 32 -2.92 6.68 1.92
C GLU A 32 -1.54 6.42 2.54
N GLU A 33 -1.35 6.78 3.81
CA GLU A 33 -0.12 6.51 4.55
C GLU A 33 0.20 5.00 4.60
N LEU A 34 -0.80 4.16 4.94
CA LEU A 34 -0.64 2.71 4.99
C LEU A 34 -0.22 2.15 3.62
N ARG A 35 -0.84 2.63 2.54
CA ARG A 35 -0.54 2.20 1.18
C ARG A 35 0.90 2.52 0.79
N GLN A 36 1.37 3.73 1.11
CA GLN A 36 2.74 4.15 0.86
C GLN A 36 3.76 3.32 1.65
N GLN A 37 3.46 3.04 2.93
CA GLN A 37 4.31 2.16 3.75
C GLN A 37 4.37 0.73 3.20
N MET A 38 3.22 0.17 2.79
CA MET A 38 3.16 -1.15 2.17
C MET A 38 3.94 -1.20 0.85
N GLU A 39 3.81 -0.18 0.01
CA GLU A 39 4.55 -0.10 -1.26
C GLU A 39 6.07 -0.04 -1.01
N GLY A 40 6.52 0.73 -0.03
CA GLY A 40 7.92 0.76 0.41
C GLY A 40 8.41 -0.62 0.86
N ALA A 41 7.67 -1.27 1.75
CA ALA A 41 8.02 -2.60 2.25
C ALA A 41 8.05 -3.67 1.15
N VAL A 42 7.11 -3.62 0.20
CA VAL A 42 7.08 -4.53 -0.96
C VAL A 42 8.31 -4.31 -1.85
N ASN A 43 8.67 -3.07 -2.13
CA ASN A 43 9.85 -2.75 -2.93
C ASN A 43 11.14 -3.21 -2.25
N GLU A 44 11.27 -3.00 -0.94
CA GLU A 44 12.41 -3.48 -0.14
C GLU A 44 12.50 -5.00 -0.17
N LEU A 45 11.39 -5.69 0.09
CA LEU A 45 11.32 -7.16 0.05
C LEU A 45 11.66 -7.72 -1.34
N TYR A 46 11.17 -7.08 -2.40
CA TYR A 46 11.46 -7.48 -3.78
C TYR A 46 12.95 -7.31 -4.12
N LEU A 47 13.56 -6.20 -3.70
CA LEU A 47 15.00 -5.97 -3.88
C LEU A 47 15.84 -7.01 -3.13
N ASP A 48 15.44 -7.38 -1.91
CA ASP A 48 16.12 -8.43 -1.16
C ASP A 48 15.96 -9.80 -1.82
N TYR A 49 14.76 -10.13 -2.28
CA TYR A 49 14.49 -11.39 -2.98
C TYR A 49 15.31 -11.54 -4.26
N THR A 50 15.54 -10.44 -5.00
CA THR A 50 16.33 -10.46 -6.23
C THR A 50 17.84 -10.46 -6.00
N LYS A 51 18.32 -9.86 -4.91
CA LYS A 51 19.77 -9.76 -4.62
C LYS A 51 20.29 -10.92 -3.77
N ASN A 52 19.47 -11.48 -2.90
CA ASN A 52 19.90 -12.52 -1.98
C ASN A 52 19.57 -13.91 -2.56
N SER A 53 20.59 -14.59 -3.07
CA SER A 53 20.48 -15.95 -3.60
C SER A 53 20.14 -16.99 -2.53
N GLU A 54 20.30 -16.71 -1.23
CA GLU A 54 19.83 -17.60 -0.16
C GLU A 54 18.28 -17.64 -0.11
N LEU A 55 17.61 -16.52 -0.36
CA LEU A 55 16.14 -16.45 -0.36
C LEU A 55 15.52 -17.20 -1.56
N THR A 56 16.30 -17.44 -2.61
CA THR A 56 15.89 -18.16 -3.81
C THR A 56 16.54 -19.54 -3.94
N ALA A 57 17.35 -19.97 -2.95
CA ALA A 57 18.14 -21.19 -3.04
C ALA A 57 17.29 -22.44 -3.33
N PHE A 58 16.14 -22.58 -2.69
CA PHE A 58 15.23 -23.70 -2.93
C PHE A 58 14.52 -23.62 -4.28
N THR A 59 14.17 -22.41 -4.75
CA THR A 59 13.60 -22.20 -6.09
C THR A 59 14.60 -22.54 -7.19
N VAL A 60 15.88 -22.29 -6.96
CA VAL A 60 16.95 -22.65 -7.90
C VAL A 60 17.10 -24.18 -7.98
N LEU A 61 16.98 -24.89 -6.86
CA LEU A 61 17.02 -26.36 -6.84
C LEU A 61 15.84 -27.01 -7.59
N ASP A 62 14.67 -26.39 -7.58
CA ASP A 62 13.51 -26.85 -8.36
C ASP A 62 13.70 -26.72 -9.89
N LEU A 63 14.57 -25.79 -10.32
CA LEU A 63 14.92 -25.59 -11.73
C LEU A 63 16.05 -26.54 -12.19
N GLU A 64 16.76 -27.16 -11.26
CA GLU A 64 17.72 -28.20 -11.59
C GLU A 64 16.97 -29.42 -12.12
N HIS A 65 17.36 -29.89 -13.31
CA HIS A 65 16.82 -31.13 -13.87
C HIS A 65 17.31 -32.28 -13.00
N PHE A 66 16.50 -32.67 -12.02
CA PHE A 66 16.71 -33.91 -11.28
C PHE A 66 16.70 -35.05 -12.29
N TYR A 67 17.86 -35.67 -12.49
CA TYR A 67 17.96 -36.93 -13.19
C TYR A 67 17.32 -37.99 -12.28
N GLU A 68 16.05 -38.32 -12.51
CA GLU A 68 15.47 -39.54 -11.95
C GLU A 68 16.30 -40.72 -12.45
N THR A 69 17.08 -41.31 -11.54
CA THR A 69 17.76 -42.57 -11.78
C THR A 69 16.68 -43.63 -12.05
N LYS A 70 16.68 -44.19 -13.26
CA LYS A 70 15.80 -45.32 -13.64
C LYS A 70 16.10 -46.59 -12.87
#